data_AF-H0HLE4-F1
#
_entry.id   AF-H0HLE4-F1
#
_cell.length_a   1.000
_cell.length_b   1.000
_cell.length_c   1.000
_cell.angle_alpha   90.00
_cell.angle_beta   90.00
_cell.angle_gamma   90.00
#
_symmetry.space_group_name_H-M   'P 1'
#
loop_
_entity.id
_entity.type
_entity.pdbx_description
1 polymer ?
#
loop_
_entity_poly.entity_id
_entity_poly.type
_entity_poly.pdbx_seq_one_letter_code
_entity_poly.pdbx_strand_id
1 'polypeptide(L)' 'MWIRLTRADGNIVTINTDYLVSIQDHGDRTLIVHTCGELLVLESQLALFEALRLQPIDRDGPKRDRRAELH' A
#
# COMPACT_ATOMS: atom_id res chain seq x y z
N MET A 1 -12.91 -5.14 -7.35
CA MET A 1 -12.17 -5.21 -8.64
C MET A 1 -11.03 -6.20 -8.49
N TRP A 2 -10.63 -6.93 -9.55
CA TRP A 2 -9.55 -7.91 -9.45
C TRP A 2 -8.27 -7.42 -10.15
N ILE A 3 -7.12 -7.64 -9.53
CA ILE A 3 -5.80 -7.33 -10.12
C ILE A 3 -4.87 -8.53 -10.05
N ARG A 4 -3.94 -8.61 -11.01
CA ARG A 4 -2.84 -9.58 -11.01
C ARG A 4 -1.58 -8.92 -10.48
N LEU A 5 -0.89 -9.63 -9.58
CA LEU A 5 0.36 -9.22 -8.96
C LEU A 5 1.38 -10.36 -9.04
N THR A 6 2.65 -10.01 -8.93
CA THR A 6 3.76 -10.95 -8.90
C THR A 6 4.23 -11.10 -7.47
N ARG A 7 4.05 -12.27 -6.88
CA ARG A 7 4.54 -12.58 -5.53
C ARG A 7 6.06 -12.54 -5.48
N ALA A 8 6.60 -12.37 -4.28
CA ALA A 8 8.05 -12.38 -4.05
C ALA A 8 8.77 -13.67 -4.50
N ASP A 9 8.04 -14.79 -4.61
CA ASP A 9 8.54 -16.07 -5.13
C ASP A 9 8.47 -16.18 -6.67
N GLY A 10 8.01 -15.13 -7.35
CA GLY A 10 7.83 -15.07 -8.81
C GLY A 10 6.49 -15.61 -9.31
N ASN A 11 5.65 -16.18 -8.44
CA ASN A 11 4.34 -16.68 -8.85
C ASN A 11 3.34 -15.53 -9.06
N ILE A 12 2.49 -15.67 -10.07
CA ILE A 12 1.39 -14.73 -10.28
C ILE A 12 0.22 -15.08 -9.37
N VAL A 13 -0.33 -14.08 -8.70
CA VAL A 13 -1.54 -14.18 -7.88
C VAL A 13 -2.56 -13.14 -8.32
N THR A 14 -3.84 -13.44 -8.14
CA THR A 14 -4.92 -12.49 -8.38
C THR A 14 -5.58 -12.17 -7.05
N ILE A 15 -5.77 -10.88 -6.75
CA ILE A 15 -6.43 -10.43 -5.51
C ILE A 15 -7.65 -9.58 -5.82
N ASN A 16 -8.67 -9.64 -4.97
CA ASN A 16 -9.79 -8.71 -5.02
C ASN A 16 -9.46 -7.47 -4.19
N THR A 17 -9.40 -6.32 -4.84
CA THR A 17 -9.06 -5.03 -4.23
C THR A 17 -10.16 -4.49 -3.33
N ASP A 18 -11.38 -5.04 -3.40
CA ASP A 18 -12.49 -4.62 -2.53
C ASP A 18 -12.25 -4.97 -1.06
N TYR A 19 -11.32 -5.91 -0.81
CA TYR A 19 -10.91 -6.35 0.53
C TYR A 19 -9.45 -5.99 0.84
N LEU A 20 -8.89 -5.03 0.09
CA LEU A 20 -7.57 -4.47 0.36
C LEU A 20 -7.64 -3.60 1.62
N VAL A 21 -6.79 -3.91 2.59
CA VAL A 21 -6.69 -3.18 3.86
C VAL A 21 -5.60 -2.12 3.79
N SER A 22 -4.42 -2.47 3.29
CA SER A 22 -3.31 -1.51 3.12
C SER A 22 -2.29 -1.98 2.10
N ILE A 23 -1.55 -1.01 1.56
CA ILE A 23 -0.37 -1.21 0.70
C ILE A 23 0.78 -0.49 1.39
N GLN A 24 1.85 -1.21 1.72
CA GLN A 24 2.97 -0.69 2.49
C GLN A 24 4.29 -0.98 1.77
N ASP A 25 5.16 0.02 1.72
CA ASP A 25 6.54 -0.20 1.33
C ASP A 25 7.23 -1.15 2.31
N HIS A 26 7.99 -2.11 1.78
CA HIS A 26 8.75 -3.10 2.55
C HIS A 26 10.13 -3.31 1.93
N GLY A 27 10.85 -2.20 1.70
CA GLY A 27 12.16 -2.22 1.04
C GLY A 27 12.03 -2.50 -0.45
N ASP A 28 12.70 -3.54 -0.96
CA ASP A 28 12.64 -3.90 -2.40
C ASP A 28 11.31 -4.56 -2.82
N ARG A 29 10.33 -4.61 -1.92
CA ARG A 29 9.05 -5.31 -2.06
C ARG A 29 7.93 -4.45 -1.51
N THR A 30 6.71 -4.79 -1.90
CA THR A 30 5.49 -4.19 -1.33
C THR A 30 4.73 -5.23 -0.52
N LEU A 31 4.31 -4.86 0.67
CA LEU A 31 3.39 -5.64 1.48
C LEU A 31 1.95 -5.23 1.16
N ILE A 32 1.17 -6.19 0.69
CA ILE A 32 -0.27 -6.09 0.53
C ILE A 32 -0.93 -6.76 1.74
N VAL A 33 -1.76 -6.00 2.46
CA VAL A 33 -2.59 -6.55 3.53
C VAL A 33 -4.01 -6.68 2.99
N HIS A 34 -4.52 -7.91 2.95
CA HIS A 34 -5.89 -8.26 2.58
C HIS A 34 -6.61 -8.80 3.83
N THR A 35 -7.94 -8.74 3.87
CA THR A 35 -8.72 -9.32 4.98
C THR A 35 -8.51 -10.83 5.18
N CYS A 36 -7.92 -11.51 4.21
CA CYS A 36 -7.68 -12.97 4.23
C CYS A 36 -6.21 -13.31 4.53
N GLY A 37 -5.35 -12.30 4.71
CA GLY A 37 -3.93 -12.50 4.97
C GLY A 37 -3.05 -11.48 4.25
N GLU A 38 -1.75 -11.69 4.35
CA GLU A 38 -0.73 -10.78 3.85
C GLU A 38 0.02 -11.40 2.67
N LEU A 39 0.51 -10.52 1.79
CA LEU A 39 1.21 -10.90 0.58
C LEU A 39 2.36 -9.94 0.29
N LEU A 40 3.57 -10.48 0.14
CA LEU A 40 4.70 -9.73 -0.42
C LEU A 40 4.71 -9.86 -1.95
N VAL A 41 4.77 -8.71 -2.63
CA VAL A 41 4.75 -8.61 -4.09
C VAL A 41 5.95 -7.81 -4.61
N LEU A 42 6.25 -8.01 -5.90
CA LEU A 42 7.35 -7.35 -6.60
C LEU A 42 6.98 -5.97 -7.13
N GLU A 43 5.69 -5.70 -7.36
CA GLU A 43 5.22 -4.39 -7.77
C GLU A 43 5.54 -3.35 -6.70
N SER A 44 5.98 -2.16 -7.11
CA SER A 44 6.27 -1.07 -6.18
C SER A 44 4.97 -0.49 -5.61
N GLN A 45 5.05 0.07 -4.40
CA GLN A 45 3.91 0.73 -3.76
C GLN A 45 3.34 1.84 -4.65
N LEU A 46 4.22 2.63 -5.28
CA LEU A 46 3.80 3.70 -6.21
C LEU A 46 3.01 3.15 -7.40
N ALA A 47 3.51 2.12 -8.08
CA ALA A 47 2.83 1.52 -9.23
C ALA A 47 1.43 1.01 -8.85
N LEU A 48 1.29 0.46 -7.64
CA LEU A 48 0.01 -0.02 -7.14
C LEU A 48 -0.96 1.12 -6.83
N PHE A 49 -0.48 2.21 -6.23
CA PHE A 49 -1.32 3.39 -6.01
C PHE A 49 -1.79 4.01 -7.32
N GLU A 50 -0.93 4.12 -8.33
CA GLU A 50 -1.30 4.61 -9.66
C GLU A 50 -2.33 3.70 -10.34
N ALA A 51 -2.06 2.39 -10.38
CA ALA A 51 -2.94 1.40 -11.01
C ALA A 51 -4.32 1.35 -10.36
N LEU A 52 -4.37 1.50 -9.04
CA LEU A 52 -5.61 1.47 -8.26
C LEU A 52 -6.24 2.85 -8.07
N ARG A 53 -5.61 3.91 -8.58
CA ARG A 53 -6.01 5.31 -8.41
C ARG A 53 -6.24 5.68 -6.93
N LEU A 54 -5.39 5.14 -6.07
CA LEU A 54 -5.40 5.39 -4.64
C LEU A 54 -4.49 6.56 -4.31
N GLN A 55 -4.81 7.28 -3.24
CA GLN A 55 -3.95 8.29 -2.67
C GLN A 55 -3.25 7.71 -1.43
N PRO A 56 -1.93 7.93 -1.26
CA PRO A 56 -1.25 7.59 -0.02
C PRO A 56 -1.94 8.30 1.14
N ILE A 57 -2.09 7.59 2.26
CA ILE A 57 -2.55 8.18 3.51
C ILE A 57 -1.33 8.27 4.41
N ASP A 58 -0.94 9.49 4.77
CA ASP A 58 0.08 9.68 5.81
C ASP A 58 -0.45 9.12 7.12
N ARG A 59 0.26 8.14 7.66
CA ARG A 59 -0.08 7.49 8.94
C ARG A 59 0.05 8.46 10.11
N ASP A 60 0.90 9.46 9.95
CA ASP A 60 0.98 10.64 10.81
C ASP A 60 0.02 11.68 10.22
N GLY A 61 -1.15 11.89 10.83
CA GLY A 61 -2.07 12.97 10.43
C GLY A 61 -1.34 14.33 10.30
N PRO A 62 -1.98 15.38 9.73
CA PRO A 62 -1.30 16.64 9.41
C PRO A 62 -0.44 17.08 10.60
N LYS A 63 0.88 17.16 10.38
CA LYS A 63 1.83 17.59 11.41
C LYS A 63 1.32 18.93 11.94
N ARG A 64 0.75 18.91 13.14
CA ARG A 64 0.29 20.11 13.82
C ARG A 64 1.53 20.98 13.99
N ASP A 65 1.62 22.04 13.20
CA ASP A 65 2.72 23.00 13.26
C ASP A 65 2.70 23.64 14.67
N ARG A 66 3.44 23.07 15.61
CA ARG A 66 3.61 23.60 16.98
C ARG A 66 4.38 24.93 17.03
N ARG A 67 4.63 25.56 15.88
CA ARG A 67 5.29 26.87 15.79
C ARG A 67 4.36 28.07 15.96
N ALA A 68 3.05 27.86 16.09
CA ALA A 68 2.08 28.95 16.24
C ALA A 68 1.68 29.31 17.68
N GLU A 69 2.21 28.64 18.71
CA GLU A 69 1.80 28.86 20.13
C GLU A 69 2.89 29.52 21.01
N LEU A 70 3.87 30.21 20.41
CA LEU A 70 4.83 31.03 21.14
C LEU A 70 4.82 32.47 20.61
N HIS A 71 3.72 33.17 20.80
CA HIS A 71 3.67 34.64 20.78
C HIS A 71 2.66 35.14 21.80
#